data_AF-A0A2N6BRN7-F1
#
_entry.id   AF-A0A2N6BRN7-F1
#
_cell.length_a   1.000
_cell.length_b   1.000
_cell.length_c   1.000
_cell.angle_alpha   90.00
_cell.angle_beta   90.00
_cell.angle_gamma   90.00
#
_symmetry.space_group_name_H-M   'P 1'
#
loop_
_entity.id
_entity.type
_entity.pdbx_description
1 polymer ?
#
loop_
_entity_poly.entity_id
_entity_poly.type
_entity_poly.pdbx_seq_one_letter_code
_entity_poly.pdbx_strand_id
1 'polypeptide(L)'
;MDRCKLFTVILSIFAAAVLITACSDQSASLTEPHPAGWLEAHAATEQTDEGLSSCRSCHGADFTGGSVGVSCFECHAGGPPFTIHPAEWTSVVRDHQSFPQTINWTFCATALCHGEDLAGGGGNFPGPACFNTAGCHAGGNVKPHGDDFIDPVNHGPLAKGLLMGEIRDPESGLFWCVNCHGRPSNVFDGGFISDPAILNNSDGACDICHDNAFAHADEWQGTNDQSQGYISTHRNVPLTEIAISCALCHNTTLSGPGPMGGAPSCFETGFTNSNGIT
;
A
#
# COMPACT_ATOMS: atom_id res chain seq x y z
N MET A 1 -28.15 -54.04 37.15
CA MET A 1 -27.47 -53.45 35.97
C MET A 1 -26.39 -54.42 35.55
N ASP A 2 -26.39 -54.91 34.30
CA ASP A 2 -25.42 -55.89 33.83
C ASP A 2 -23.99 -55.39 34.00
N ARG A 3 -23.08 -56.27 34.45
CA ARG A 3 -21.69 -55.92 34.73
C ARG A 3 -20.96 -55.35 33.50
N CYS A 4 -21.37 -55.75 32.30
CA CYS A 4 -20.92 -55.13 31.04
C CYS A 4 -21.34 -53.66 30.91
N LYS A 5 -22.61 -53.33 31.22
CA LYS A 5 -23.12 -51.95 31.09
C LYS A 5 -22.48 -51.00 32.11
N LEU A 6 -22.19 -51.48 33.31
CA LEU A 6 -21.47 -50.70 34.32
C LEU A 6 -20.03 -50.40 33.89
N PHE A 7 -19.34 -51.37 33.26
CA PHE A 7 -17.97 -51.17 32.78
C PHE A 7 -17.90 -50.17 31.62
N THR A 8 -18.85 -50.23 30.67
CA THR A 8 -18.90 -49.27 29.55
C THR A 8 -19.18 -47.85 30.04
N VAL A 9 -20.11 -47.69 30.99
CA VAL A 9 -20.41 -46.36 31.57
C VAL A 9 -19.21 -45.78 32.32
N ILE A 10 -18.49 -46.59 33.10
CA ILE A 10 -17.28 -46.14 33.80
C ILE A 10 -16.19 -45.73 32.80
N LEU A 11 -15.99 -46.50 31.72
CA LEU A 11 -15.00 -46.18 30.68
C LEU A 11 -15.35 -44.90 29.91
N SER A 12 -16.63 -44.68 29.61
CA SER A 12 -17.11 -43.45 28.96
C SER A 12 -16.98 -42.23 29.86
N ILE A 13 -17.25 -42.36 31.16
CA ILE A 13 -17.04 -41.28 32.15
C ILE A 13 -15.54 -40.98 32.29
N PHE A 14 -14.69 -41.99 32.30
CA PHE A 14 -13.24 -41.80 32.39
C PHE A 14 -12.68 -41.14 31.12
N ALA A 15 -13.14 -41.55 29.93
CA ALA A 15 -12.76 -40.92 28.67
C ALA A 15 -13.25 -39.47 28.57
N ALA A 16 -14.47 -39.17 29.04
CA ALA A 16 -14.98 -37.80 29.13
C ALA A 16 -14.19 -36.96 30.14
N ALA A 17 -13.82 -37.53 31.31
CA ALA A 17 -13.01 -36.83 32.30
C ALA A 17 -11.60 -36.50 31.77
N VAL A 18 -10.98 -37.41 31.01
CA VAL A 18 -9.68 -37.17 30.35
C VAL A 18 -9.78 -36.07 29.29
N LEU A 19 -10.90 -36.00 28.55
CA LEU A 19 -11.15 -34.92 27.58
C LEU A 19 -11.36 -33.55 28.23
N ILE A 20 -11.85 -33.49 29.48
CA ILE A 20 -12.10 -32.22 30.19
C ILE A 20 -10.82 -31.71 30.88
N THR A 21 -9.92 -32.60 31.33
CA THR A 21 -8.64 -32.20 31.95
C THR A 21 -7.55 -31.79 30.95
N ALA A 22 -7.75 -32.01 29.64
CA ALA A 22 -6.76 -31.67 28.62
C ALA A 22 -6.85 -30.21 28.11
N CYS A 23 -7.79 -29.40 28.63
CA CYS A 23 -8.02 -28.02 28.17
C CYS A 23 -7.82 -26.94 29.25
N SER A 24 -7.01 -27.17 30.30
CA SER A 24 -6.73 -26.13 31.33
C SER A 24 -5.30 -25.62 31.38
N ASP A 25 -4.34 -26.21 30.67
CA ASP A 25 -2.91 -25.86 30.81
C ASP A 25 -2.46 -24.76 29.85
N GLN A 26 -3.24 -23.68 29.72
CA GLN A 26 -2.78 -22.49 29.02
C GLN A 26 -3.19 -21.21 29.75
N SER A 27 -2.85 -21.16 31.03
CA SER A 27 -2.68 -19.89 31.74
C SER A 27 -1.40 -19.97 32.57
N ALA A 28 -0.27 -20.19 31.90
CA ALA A 28 1.00 -19.79 32.48
C ALA A 28 0.88 -18.29 32.76
N SER A 29 1.13 -17.89 34.01
CA SER A 29 1.11 -16.50 34.47
C SER A 29 1.89 -15.62 33.50
N LEU A 30 1.18 -14.83 32.67
CA LEU A 30 1.74 -13.89 31.70
C LEU A 30 2.20 -12.61 32.39
N THR A 31 2.97 -12.72 33.48
CA THR A 31 3.42 -11.53 34.19
C THR A 31 4.41 -10.75 33.35
N GLU A 32 5.16 -11.43 32.47
CA GLU A 32 5.99 -10.86 31.40
C GLU A 32 6.08 -11.88 30.24
N PRO A 33 5.11 -11.89 29.30
CA PRO A 33 5.11 -12.82 28.16
C PRO A 33 6.30 -12.62 27.21
N HIS A 34 6.93 -11.45 27.28
CA HIS A 34 8.14 -11.11 26.57
C HIS A 34 9.14 -10.50 27.55
N PRO A 35 10.44 -10.84 27.46
CA PRO A 35 11.45 -10.16 28.28
C PRO A 35 11.51 -8.66 27.95
N ALA A 36 11.93 -7.84 28.91
CA ALA A 36 12.23 -6.44 28.64
C ALA A 36 13.25 -6.33 27.49
N GLY A 37 12.96 -5.47 26.51
CA GLY A 37 13.78 -5.35 25.30
C GLY A 37 13.47 -6.38 24.20
N TRP A 38 12.36 -7.12 24.31
CA TRP A 38 12.02 -8.13 23.29
C TRP A 38 11.80 -7.52 21.91
N LEU A 39 11.16 -6.35 21.80
CA LEU A 39 10.93 -5.71 20.51
C LEU A 39 12.26 -5.43 19.77
N GLU A 40 13.34 -5.23 20.50
CA GLU A 40 14.70 -5.02 19.99
C GLU A 40 15.40 -6.32 19.59
N ALA A 41 15.15 -7.40 20.32
CA ALA A 41 15.86 -8.67 20.16
C ALA A 41 15.10 -9.69 19.30
N HIS A 42 13.81 -9.50 19.04
CA HIS A 42 12.97 -10.57 18.48
C HIS A 42 13.35 -10.96 17.05
N ALA A 43 13.97 -10.05 16.28
CA ALA A 43 14.52 -10.36 14.95
C ALA A 43 15.64 -11.43 14.99
N ALA A 44 16.33 -11.56 16.13
CA ALA A 44 17.34 -12.59 16.36
C ALA A 44 16.75 -13.90 16.91
N THR A 45 15.54 -13.85 17.50
CA THR A 45 14.90 -15.01 18.15
C THR A 45 13.93 -15.72 17.21
N GLU A 46 14.48 -16.28 16.13
CA GLU A 46 13.85 -17.31 15.28
C GLU A 46 13.08 -16.79 14.05
N GLN A 47 13.77 -16.82 12.90
CA GLN A 47 13.22 -16.58 11.55
C GLN A 47 12.73 -17.86 10.87
N THR A 48 12.59 -18.96 11.64
CA THR A 48 12.15 -20.26 11.12
C THR A 48 10.70 -20.51 11.50
N ASP A 49 9.98 -21.27 10.68
CA ASP A 49 8.60 -21.68 10.98
C ASP A 49 8.49 -22.41 12.32
N GLU A 50 9.53 -23.15 12.72
CA GLU A 50 9.59 -23.84 14.02
C GLU A 50 9.60 -22.85 15.18
N GLY A 51 10.30 -21.72 15.06
CA GLY A 51 10.36 -20.74 16.14
C GLY A 51 9.10 -19.90 16.29
N LEU A 52 8.47 -19.57 15.16
CA LEU A 52 7.20 -18.87 15.14
C LEU A 52 6.03 -19.69 15.70
N SER A 53 6.19 -21.01 15.86
CA SER A 53 5.13 -21.90 16.36
C SER A 53 4.66 -21.52 17.77
N SER A 54 5.58 -21.08 18.63
CA SER A 54 5.27 -20.66 20.00
C SER A 54 4.44 -19.37 20.03
N CYS A 55 4.72 -18.44 19.11
CA CYS A 55 4.04 -17.15 19.00
C CYS A 55 2.57 -17.30 18.61
N ARG A 56 2.23 -18.30 17.77
CA ARG A 56 0.85 -18.55 17.29
C ARG A 56 -0.13 -18.84 18.42
N SER A 57 0.36 -19.36 19.55
CA SER A 57 -0.47 -19.67 20.72
C SER A 57 -1.21 -18.43 21.26
N CYS A 58 -0.57 -17.26 21.18
CA CYS A 58 -1.12 -16.00 21.67
C CYS A 58 -1.53 -15.06 20.52
N HIS A 59 -0.69 -14.95 19.49
CA HIS A 59 -0.83 -13.98 18.39
C HIS A 59 -1.67 -14.50 17.20
N GLY A 60 -2.17 -15.73 17.27
CA GLY A 60 -3.02 -16.34 16.26
C GLY A 60 -2.24 -17.17 15.24
N ALA A 61 -2.90 -18.12 14.61
CA ALA A 61 -2.29 -19.04 13.64
C ALA A 61 -1.75 -18.31 12.39
N ASP A 62 -2.35 -17.17 12.08
CA ASP A 62 -2.06 -16.27 10.96
C ASP A 62 -1.34 -14.99 11.40
N PHE A 63 -1.04 -14.83 12.70
CA PHE A 63 -0.34 -13.67 13.26
C PHE A 63 -1.07 -12.32 13.11
N THR A 64 -2.39 -12.36 12.95
CA THR A 64 -3.25 -11.16 12.82
C THR A 64 -3.73 -10.60 14.16
N GLY A 65 -3.21 -11.11 15.28
CA GLY A 65 -3.48 -10.56 16.63
C GLY A 65 -3.95 -11.59 17.64
N GLY A 66 -4.61 -12.66 17.19
CA GLY A 66 -5.05 -13.76 18.05
C GLY A 66 -5.80 -13.30 19.30
N SER A 67 -5.42 -13.84 20.45
CA SER A 67 -6.04 -13.54 21.75
C SER A 67 -5.50 -12.28 22.43
N VAL A 68 -4.34 -11.80 22.00
CA VAL A 68 -3.65 -10.63 22.60
C VAL A 68 -3.85 -9.34 21.82
N GLY A 69 -4.38 -9.42 20.59
CA GLY A 69 -4.72 -8.27 19.75
C GLY A 69 -3.52 -7.57 19.09
N VAL A 70 -2.32 -8.14 19.16
CA VAL A 70 -1.09 -7.56 18.58
C VAL A 70 -0.71 -8.31 17.33
N SER A 71 -0.80 -7.66 16.16
CA SER A 71 -0.47 -8.28 14.88
C SER A 71 0.99 -8.09 14.48
N CYS A 72 1.63 -9.14 13.97
CA CYS A 72 2.95 -9.01 13.35
C CYS A 72 2.93 -8.06 12.14
N PHE A 73 1.77 -7.88 11.51
CA PHE A 73 1.59 -7.00 10.35
C PHE A 73 1.49 -5.52 10.70
N GLU A 74 1.54 -5.16 11.99
CA GLU A 74 1.71 -3.77 12.42
C GLU A 74 3.11 -3.23 12.06
N CYS A 75 4.12 -4.10 12.02
CA CYS A 75 5.51 -3.75 11.69
C CYS A 75 6.07 -4.49 10.48
N HIS A 76 5.50 -5.64 10.11
CA HIS A 76 5.95 -6.43 8.96
C HIS A 76 4.95 -6.34 7.79
N ALA A 77 5.42 -5.97 6.60
CA ALA A 77 4.57 -5.87 5.42
C ALA A 77 4.07 -7.23 4.90
N GLY A 78 4.66 -8.33 5.36
CA GLY A 78 4.27 -9.69 5.00
C GLY A 78 5.03 -10.75 5.79
N GLY A 79 4.75 -12.01 5.49
CA GLY A 79 5.45 -13.16 6.07
C GLY A 79 4.59 -14.44 6.06
N PRO A 80 5.15 -15.58 6.51
CA PRO A 80 6.57 -15.85 6.76
C PRO A 80 7.37 -15.94 5.44
N PRO A 81 8.67 -15.55 5.41
CA PRO A 81 9.45 -14.96 6.50
C PRO A 81 9.02 -13.52 6.80
N PHE A 82 8.85 -13.18 8.08
CA PHE A 82 8.50 -11.81 8.50
C PHE A 82 9.65 -10.87 8.21
N THR A 83 9.41 -9.92 7.30
CA THR A 83 10.39 -8.92 6.90
C THR A 83 9.74 -7.54 6.88
N ILE A 84 10.50 -6.52 7.26
CA ILE A 84 10.03 -5.13 7.29
C ILE A 84 10.08 -4.54 5.87
N HIS A 85 10.99 -5.04 5.02
CA HIS A 85 11.10 -4.73 3.60
C HIS A 85 11.07 -6.00 2.75
N PRO A 86 10.60 -5.97 1.49
CA PRO A 86 10.64 -7.14 0.62
C PRO A 86 12.04 -7.77 0.55
N ALA A 87 12.13 -9.11 0.56
CA ALA A 87 13.40 -9.82 0.66
C ALA A 87 14.31 -9.60 -0.57
N GLU A 88 13.70 -9.25 -1.70
CA GLU A 88 14.36 -8.90 -2.96
C GLU A 88 15.03 -7.51 -2.94
N TRP A 89 14.79 -6.70 -1.92
CA TRP A 89 15.43 -5.40 -1.77
C TRP A 89 16.92 -5.59 -1.47
N THR A 90 17.75 -5.27 -2.45
CA THR A 90 19.22 -5.33 -2.39
C THR A 90 19.88 -3.96 -2.42
N SER A 91 19.12 -2.90 -2.74
CA SER A 91 19.51 -1.51 -2.69
C SER A 91 18.34 -0.67 -2.19
N VAL A 92 18.51 -0.07 -1.01
CA VAL A 92 17.50 0.79 -0.40
C VAL A 92 17.06 1.92 -1.34
N VAL A 93 17.95 2.47 -2.16
CA VAL A 93 17.62 3.58 -3.08
C VAL A 93 16.85 3.08 -4.30
N ARG A 94 17.33 2.02 -4.96
CA ARG A 94 16.71 1.53 -6.20
C ARG A 94 15.37 0.85 -5.91
N ASP A 95 15.31 0.08 -4.84
CA ASP A 95 14.15 -0.78 -4.58
C ASP A 95 13.02 -0.04 -3.85
N HIS A 96 13.32 1.07 -3.14
CA HIS A 96 12.30 2.04 -2.72
C HIS A 96 11.69 2.82 -3.89
N GLN A 97 12.45 3.09 -4.97
CA GLN A 97 11.92 3.80 -6.14
C GLN A 97 10.92 2.94 -6.90
N SER A 98 11.10 1.61 -6.91
CA SER A 98 10.18 0.63 -7.52
C SER A 98 9.13 0.09 -6.55
N PHE A 99 8.90 0.77 -5.43
CA PHE A 99 7.93 0.41 -4.38
C PHE A 99 6.44 0.34 -4.79
N PRO A 100 5.94 0.95 -5.89
CA PRO A 100 4.55 1.37 -5.85
C PRO A 100 3.52 0.28 -6.04
N GLN A 101 3.89 -0.90 -6.54
CA GLN A 101 2.93 -1.87 -7.05
C GLN A 101 2.03 -2.53 -5.98
N THR A 102 2.38 -2.46 -4.69
CA THR A 102 1.64 -3.19 -3.63
C THR A 102 1.48 -2.46 -2.29
N ILE A 103 2.28 -1.43 -1.99
CA ILE A 103 2.30 -0.75 -0.69
C ILE A 103 2.46 0.77 -0.94
N ASN A 104 1.71 1.60 -0.19
CA ASN A 104 1.75 3.06 -0.28
C ASN A 104 2.64 3.67 0.81
N TRP A 105 3.20 4.86 0.59
CA TRP A 105 4.02 5.61 1.55
C TRP A 105 3.38 5.75 2.94
N THR A 106 2.05 5.82 3.05
CA THR A 106 1.35 5.91 4.35
C THR A 106 1.57 4.68 5.23
N PHE A 107 1.87 3.52 4.65
CA PHE A 107 2.24 2.33 5.40
C PHE A 107 3.60 2.50 6.10
N CYS A 108 4.51 3.26 5.49
CA CYS A 108 5.84 3.52 6.00
C CYS A 108 5.87 4.72 6.98
N ALA A 109 4.93 5.66 6.83
CA ALA A 109 4.81 6.88 7.63
C ALA A 109 4.20 6.61 9.02
N THR A 110 4.88 5.78 9.82
CA THR A 110 4.50 5.50 11.21
C THR A 110 5.62 5.95 12.15
N ALA A 111 5.28 6.30 13.39
CA ALA A 111 6.25 6.72 14.40
C ALA A 111 7.41 5.72 14.62
N LEU A 112 7.17 4.42 14.38
CA LEU A 112 8.15 3.34 14.57
C LEU A 112 9.03 3.08 13.34
N CYS A 113 8.56 3.41 12.14
CA CYS A 113 9.27 3.13 10.90
C CYS A 113 10.02 4.37 10.40
N HIS A 114 9.41 5.18 9.54
CA HIS A 114 10.03 6.38 8.95
C HIS A 114 9.60 7.70 9.61
N GLY A 115 8.80 7.63 10.68
CA GLY A 115 8.16 8.79 11.30
C GLY A 115 6.83 9.10 10.61
N GLU A 116 5.86 9.62 11.37
CA GLU A 116 4.57 10.04 10.82
C GLU A 116 4.71 11.15 9.78
N ASP A 117 5.79 11.92 9.87
CA ASP A 117 6.16 13.00 8.97
C ASP A 117 7.26 12.60 7.95
N LEU A 118 7.62 11.31 7.88
CA LEU A 118 8.73 10.80 7.07
C LEU A 118 10.08 11.49 7.35
N ALA A 119 10.23 12.16 8.51
CA ALA A 119 11.46 12.84 8.90
C ALA A 119 12.44 11.93 9.67
N GLY A 120 12.14 10.63 9.74
CA GLY A 120 12.90 9.61 10.45
C GLY A 120 12.11 9.09 11.65
N GLY A 121 12.06 7.77 11.80
CA GLY A 121 11.31 7.13 12.88
C GLY A 121 12.03 7.17 14.22
N GLY A 122 11.27 6.96 15.29
CA GLY A 122 11.79 6.71 16.63
C GLY A 122 11.98 5.21 16.91
N GLY A 123 12.65 4.90 18.02
CA GLY A 123 12.89 3.52 18.48
C GLY A 123 14.28 3.01 18.13
N ASN A 124 14.48 1.70 18.26
CA ASN A 124 15.78 1.04 18.06
C ASN A 124 16.06 0.62 16.60
N PHE A 125 15.05 0.72 15.72
CA PHE A 125 15.17 0.55 14.28
C PHE A 125 14.69 1.81 13.53
N PRO A 126 15.26 2.99 13.82
CA PRO A 126 14.79 4.21 13.19
C PRO A 126 15.04 4.13 11.69
N GLY A 127 13.96 4.08 10.92
CA GLY A 127 14.03 4.23 9.47
C GLY A 127 14.64 5.59 9.14
N PRO A 128 15.48 5.67 8.09
CA PRO A 128 16.04 6.95 7.67
C PRO A 128 14.91 7.92 7.30
N ALA A 129 15.17 9.21 7.50
CA ALA A 129 14.30 10.24 6.98
C ALA A 129 14.27 10.18 5.45
N CYS A 130 13.13 10.51 4.85
CA CYS A 130 13.05 10.67 3.41
C CYS A 130 13.77 11.96 2.97
N PHE A 131 13.70 13.04 3.76
CA PHE A 131 13.94 14.41 3.26
C PHE A 131 15.09 15.18 3.91
N ASN A 132 15.92 14.58 4.77
CA ASN A 132 17.00 15.31 5.45
C ASN A 132 18.40 14.87 5.02
N THR A 133 19.43 15.53 5.56
CA THR A 133 20.85 15.26 5.28
C THR A 133 21.35 13.90 5.78
N ALA A 134 20.60 13.22 6.67
CA ALA A 134 20.80 11.83 7.05
C ALA A 134 19.93 10.85 6.21
N GLY A 135 19.05 11.38 5.36
CA GLY A 135 18.19 10.65 4.43
C GLY A 135 18.79 10.49 3.03
N CYS A 136 18.06 9.78 2.15
CA CYS A 136 18.50 9.54 0.77
C CYS A 136 18.33 10.77 -0.14
N HIS A 137 17.43 11.71 0.19
CA HIS A 137 17.25 12.98 -0.52
C HIS A 137 17.87 14.15 0.27
N ALA A 138 19.21 14.15 0.38
CA ALA A 138 20.00 15.05 1.23
C ALA A 138 19.89 16.57 0.96
N GLY A 139 18.97 17.00 0.10
CA GLY A 139 18.67 18.41 -0.20
C GLY A 139 17.24 18.86 0.11
N GLY A 140 16.40 18.04 0.77
CA GLY A 140 15.02 18.41 1.12
C GLY A 140 14.04 18.46 -0.06
N ASN A 141 14.54 18.50 -1.29
CA ASN A 141 13.72 18.50 -2.49
C ASN A 141 13.57 17.07 -3.00
N VAL A 142 12.41 16.49 -2.69
CA VAL A 142 11.89 15.24 -3.28
C VAL A 142 11.40 15.50 -4.70
N LYS A 143 12.17 16.25 -5.49
CA LYS A 143 11.84 16.51 -6.88
C LYS A 143 12.55 15.45 -7.71
N PRO A 144 11.93 14.28 -7.98
CA PRO A 144 12.48 13.32 -8.94
C PRO A 144 12.51 13.92 -10.36
N HIS A 145 11.81 15.03 -10.55
CA HIS A 145 11.73 15.82 -11.77
C HIS A 145 12.05 17.30 -11.51
N GLY A 146 12.42 18.05 -12.55
CA GLY A 146 12.75 19.48 -12.46
C GLY A 146 11.55 20.41 -12.25
N ASP A 147 11.82 21.72 -12.19
CA ASP A 147 10.81 22.78 -12.12
C ASP A 147 10.01 22.94 -13.42
N ASP A 148 10.62 22.54 -14.54
CA ASP A 148 10.01 22.50 -15.86
C ASP A 148 8.92 21.43 -15.99
N PHE A 149 8.81 20.51 -15.03
CA PHE A 149 7.81 19.45 -15.06
C PHE A 149 6.36 19.93 -14.88
N ILE A 150 6.15 21.20 -14.49
CA ILE A 150 4.82 21.82 -14.54
C ILE A 150 4.32 22.02 -15.97
N ASP A 151 5.23 22.08 -16.96
CA ASP A 151 4.87 22.20 -18.36
C ASP A 151 4.21 20.89 -18.85
N PRO A 152 2.98 20.94 -19.41
CA PRO A 152 2.31 19.76 -19.96
C PRO A 152 3.11 18.98 -21.00
N VAL A 153 4.04 19.62 -21.71
CA VAL A 153 4.93 18.94 -22.67
C VAL A 153 5.89 17.98 -21.97
N ASN A 154 6.28 18.30 -20.72
CA ASN A 154 7.27 17.54 -19.97
C ASN A 154 6.64 16.42 -19.13
N HIS A 155 5.50 16.64 -18.49
CA HIS A 155 4.85 15.61 -17.66
C HIS A 155 3.71 14.86 -18.38
N GLY A 156 3.05 15.48 -19.35
CA GLY A 156 1.85 14.91 -20.00
C GLY A 156 2.11 13.57 -20.69
N PRO A 157 3.18 13.39 -21.48
CA PRO A 157 3.50 12.11 -22.08
C PRO A 157 3.85 11.01 -21.05
N LEU A 158 4.51 11.34 -19.94
CA LEU A 158 4.86 10.40 -18.87
C LEU A 158 3.62 9.99 -18.06
N ALA A 159 2.75 10.95 -17.72
CA ALA A 159 1.47 10.69 -17.09
C ALA A 159 0.55 9.79 -17.95
N LYS A 160 0.70 9.84 -19.28
CA LYS A 160 -0.02 8.98 -20.24
C LYS A 160 0.68 7.64 -20.53
N GLY A 161 1.88 7.40 -20.00
CA GLY A 161 2.67 6.21 -20.31
C GLY A 161 3.17 6.13 -21.77
N LEU A 162 3.29 7.28 -22.46
CA LEU A 162 3.58 7.36 -23.91
C LEU A 162 5.06 7.52 -24.26
N LEU A 163 5.90 7.83 -23.29
CA LEU A 163 7.35 7.83 -23.48
C LEU A 163 7.88 6.50 -22.94
N MET A 164 8.27 5.61 -23.86
CA MET A 164 9.31 4.56 -23.75
C MET A 164 8.84 3.20 -24.33
N GLY A 165 9.70 2.61 -25.15
CA GLY A 165 9.36 1.62 -26.17
C GLY A 165 9.37 0.15 -25.74
N GLU A 166 9.23 -0.21 -24.46
CA GLU A 166 9.11 -1.63 -24.08
C GLU A 166 8.11 -1.89 -22.94
N ILE A 167 7.47 -3.04 -23.07
CA ILE A 167 6.50 -3.65 -22.16
C ILE A 167 7.15 -3.85 -20.79
N ARG A 168 6.57 -3.22 -19.74
CA ARG A 168 6.95 -3.29 -18.31
C ARG A 168 8.05 -2.31 -17.87
N ASP A 169 7.81 -1.01 -18.01
CA ASP A 169 8.48 -0.04 -17.14
C ASP A 169 7.52 0.38 -16.00
N PRO A 170 7.78 0.02 -14.73
CA PRO A 170 6.98 0.47 -13.58
C PRO A 170 7.09 1.97 -13.28
N GLU A 171 7.89 2.73 -14.05
CA GLU A 171 8.17 4.17 -13.83
C GLU A 171 7.32 5.13 -14.70
N SER A 172 6.26 4.65 -15.35
CA SER A 172 5.38 5.48 -16.20
C SER A 172 3.89 5.33 -15.89
N GLY A 173 3.09 6.32 -16.29
CA GLY A 173 1.65 6.36 -16.01
C GLY A 173 1.29 7.07 -14.71
N LEU A 174 -0.01 7.28 -14.48
CA LEU A 174 -0.53 7.96 -13.29
C LEU A 174 -0.15 7.27 -11.98
N PHE A 175 0.05 5.95 -12.03
CA PHE A 175 0.51 5.15 -10.90
C PHE A 175 1.88 5.55 -10.37
N TRP A 176 2.77 6.07 -11.23
CA TRP A 176 4.04 6.62 -10.78
C TRP A 176 3.83 7.88 -9.92
N CYS A 177 2.93 8.75 -10.37
CA CYS A 177 2.65 10.03 -9.74
C CYS A 177 1.98 9.87 -8.36
N VAL A 178 1.05 8.90 -8.22
CA VAL A 178 0.27 8.70 -6.98
C VAL A 178 1.14 8.29 -5.78
N ASN A 179 2.36 7.82 -6.02
CA ASN A 179 3.30 7.42 -4.98
C ASN A 179 3.75 8.58 -4.11
N CYS A 180 3.85 9.75 -4.72
CA CYS A 180 4.23 10.97 -4.02
C CYS A 180 3.04 11.90 -3.87
N HIS A 181 2.23 12.00 -4.93
CA HIS A 181 1.14 12.95 -5.07
C HIS A 181 -0.23 12.37 -4.70
N GLY A 182 -0.29 11.20 -4.07
CA GLY A 182 -1.56 10.63 -3.63
C GLY A 182 -1.50 9.78 -2.37
N ARG A 183 -2.67 9.31 -1.91
CA ARG A 183 -2.88 8.50 -0.70
C ARG A 183 -3.74 7.28 -1.01
N PRO A 184 -3.72 6.20 -0.21
CA PRO A 184 -4.72 5.14 -0.32
C PRO A 184 -6.13 5.73 -0.15
N SER A 185 -7.10 5.44 -1.01
CA SER A 185 -7.19 4.41 -2.07
C SER A 185 -6.82 4.91 -3.48
N ASN A 186 -5.69 5.59 -3.63
CA ASN A 186 -5.18 6.25 -4.84
C ASN A 186 -5.91 7.55 -5.22
N VAL A 187 -6.12 8.41 -4.22
CA VAL A 187 -6.58 9.80 -4.45
C VAL A 187 -5.39 10.69 -4.79
N PHE A 188 -5.50 11.51 -5.85
CA PHE A 188 -4.48 12.47 -6.29
C PHE A 188 -4.58 13.81 -5.56
N ASP A 189 -4.63 13.75 -4.22
CA ASP A 189 -4.80 14.91 -3.33
C ASP A 189 -3.48 15.61 -2.96
N GLY A 190 -2.40 15.25 -3.65
CA GLY A 190 -1.05 15.73 -3.38
C GLY A 190 -0.28 14.90 -2.37
N GLY A 191 -0.89 13.85 -1.77
CA GLY A 191 -0.15 12.86 -0.99
C GLY A 191 0.66 13.46 0.14
N PHE A 192 1.91 13.02 0.29
CA PHE A 192 2.83 13.58 1.28
C PHE A 192 3.44 14.92 0.83
N ILE A 193 3.39 15.25 -0.48
CA ILE A 193 3.86 16.55 -0.99
C ILE A 193 2.98 17.67 -0.44
N SER A 194 1.66 17.50 -0.47
CA SER A 194 0.69 18.49 0.01
C SER A 194 0.27 18.31 1.46
N ASP A 195 0.71 17.24 2.14
CA ASP A 195 0.40 17.05 3.55
C ASP A 195 1.00 18.17 4.41
N PRO A 196 0.19 18.92 5.19
CA PRO A 196 0.66 20.01 6.02
C PRO A 196 1.65 19.59 7.12
N ALA A 197 1.62 18.32 7.54
CA ALA A 197 2.52 17.77 8.53
C ALA A 197 3.87 17.30 7.95
N ILE A 198 4.00 17.21 6.62
CA ILE A 198 5.16 16.64 5.94
C ILE A 198 5.93 17.70 5.15
N LEU A 199 5.43 18.05 3.96
CA LEU A 199 6.09 19.03 3.06
C LEU A 199 5.27 20.31 2.87
N ASN A 200 3.97 20.28 3.17
CA ASN A 200 3.07 21.43 3.10
C ASN A 200 3.18 22.22 1.80
N ASN A 201 3.32 21.53 0.67
CA ASN A 201 3.35 22.13 -0.66
C ASN A 201 2.04 21.85 -1.40
N SER A 202 1.13 22.83 -1.40
CA SER A 202 -0.16 22.73 -2.08
C SER A 202 -0.05 22.42 -3.56
N ASP A 203 1.06 22.81 -4.22
CA ASP A 203 1.28 22.57 -5.65
C ASP A 203 1.47 21.07 -5.98
N GLY A 204 1.55 20.22 -4.96
CA GLY A 204 1.55 18.77 -5.13
C GLY A 204 0.20 18.19 -5.53
N ALA A 205 -0.91 18.87 -5.27
CA ALA A 205 -2.25 18.37 -5.55
C ALA A 205 -2.68 18.69 -6.99
N CYS A 206 -3.20 17.68 -7.69
CA CYS A 206 -3.47 17.80 -9.13
C CYS A 206 -4.61 18.78 -9.42
N ASP A 207 -5.58 18.89 -8.53
CA ASP A 207 -6.74 19.77 -8.63
C ASP A 207 -6.41 21.25 -8.51
N ILE A 208 -5.19 21.62 -8.13
CA ILE A 208 -4.70 23.02 -8.14
C ILE A 208 -4.40 23.51 -9.56
N CYS A 209 -4.02 22.60 -10.46
CA CYS A 209 -3.67 22.92 -11.84
C CYS A 209 -4.64 22.31 -12.86
N HIS A 210 -5.48 21.35 -12.44
CA HIS A 210 -6.39 20.59 -13.30
C HIS A 210 -7.83 20.54 -12.76
N ASP A 211 -8.43 21.72 -12.62
CA ASP A 211 -9.72 21.97 -11.97
C ASP A 211 -10.92 21.23 -12.60
N ASN A 212 -10.81 20.85 -13.87
CA ASN A 212 -11.94 20.43 -14.68
C ASN A 212 -12.08 18.91 -14.85
N ALA A 213 -10.98 18.16 -14.72
CA ALA A 213 -10.99 16.71 -14.95
C ALA A 213 -9.82 15.95 -14.29
N PHE A 214 -9.18 16.53 -13.27
CA PHE A 214 -8.03 15.96 -12.55
C PHE A 214 -6.90 15.54 -13.49
N ALA A 215 -6.82 14.26 -13.85
CA ALA A 215 -5.77 13.73 -14.73
C ALA A 215 -6.03 13.96 -16.23
N HIS A 216 -7.18 14.51 -16.62
CA HIS A 216 -7.53 14.73 -18.03
C HIS A 216 -7.41 16.20 -18.43
N ALA A 217 -7.18 16.42 -19.72
CA ALA A 217 -7.35 17.74 -20.32
C ALA A 217 -8.84 18.11 -20.45
N ASP A 218 -9.12 19.41 -20.62
CA ASP A 218 -10.49 19.94 -20.77
C ASP A 218 -11.27 19.29 -21.91
N GLU A 219 -10.58 19.00 -23.00
CA GLU A 219 -11.05 18.15 -24.09
C GLU A 219 -10.36 16.80 -23.91
N TRP A 220 -11.08 15.71 -23.67
CA TRP A 220 -10.47 14.36 -23.58
C TRP A 220 -11.17 13.30 -24.45
N GLN A 221 -12.43 13.50 -24.83
CA GLN A 221 -13.14 12.70 -25.82
C GLN A 221 -13.79 13.58 -26.92
N GLY A 222 -13.76 13.13 -28.18
CA GLY A 222 -14.38 13.85 -29.31
C GLY A 222 -13.83 13.43 -30.68
N THR A 223 -14.48 13.89 -31.76
CA THR A 223 -14.08 13.64 -33.16
C THR A 223 -13.11 14.69 -33.73
N ASN A 224 -12.64 15.64 -32.91
CA ASN A 224 -11.82 16.79 -33.27
C ASN A 224 -10.29 16.56 -33.07
N ASP A 225 -9.84 15.29 -33.09
CA ASP A 225 -8.45 14.79 -33.05
C ASP A 225 -7.61 15.23 -34.29
N GLN A 226 -7.61 16.52 -34.63
CA GLN A 226 -6.95 17.06 -35.83
C GLN A 226 -5.67 17.85 -35.51
N SER A 227 -5.31 18.07 -34.24
CA SER A 227 -4.07 18.79 -33.91
C SER A 227 -2.90 17.82 -33.77
N GLN A 228 -1.80 18.13 -34.47
CA GLN A 228 -0.51 17.46 -34.28
C GLN A 228 0.01 17.76 -32.86
N GLY A 229 -0.35 16.93 -31.89
CA GLY A 229 0.09 17.06 -30.49
C GLY A 229 -0.95 16.63 -29.46
N TYR A 230 -2.21 16.52 -29.85
CA TYR A 230 -3.27 16.00 -29.00
C TYR A 230 -3.74 14.66 -29.54
N ILE A 231 -3.60 13.63 -28.71
CA ILE A 231 -4.09 12.29 -28.96
C ILE A 231 -5.06 11.99 -27.82
N SER A 232 -6.34 11.77 -28.13
CA SER A 232 -7.30 11.26 -27.16
C SER A 232 -6.73 10.02 -26.48
N THR A 233 -6.58 10.09 -25.16
CA THR A 233 -5.94 9.05 -24.34
C THR A 233 -6.68 7.71 -24.46
N HIS A 234 -7.99 7.70 -24.68
CA HIS A 234 -8.76 6.46 -24.78
C HIS A 234 -8.47 5.62 -26.04
N ARG A 235 -7.90 6.18 -27.11
CA ARG A 235 -7.73 5.44 -28.37
C ARG A 235 -6.37 4.76 -28.50
N ASN A 236 -5.35 5.27 -27.83
CA ASN A 236 -3.96 4.88 -28.04
C ASN A 236 -3.24 4.39 -26.78
N VAL A 237 -3.96 4.19 -25.67
CA VAL A 237 -3.40 3.70 -24.40
C VAL A 237 -3.42 2.16 -24.36
N PRO A 238 -2.33 1.49 -23.92
CA PRO A 238 -2.28 0.03 -23.79
C PRO A 238 -3.32 -0.53 -22.82
N LEU A 239 -3.82 -1.75 -23.07
CA LEU A 239 -4.77 -2.44 -22.18
C LEU A 239 -4.24 -2.61 -20.74
N THR A 240 -2.92 -2.74 -20.57
CA THR A 240 -2.27 -2.83 -19.26
C THR A 240 -2.43 -1.53 -18.47
N GLU A 241 -2.34 -0.39 -19.15
CA GLU A 241 -2.47 0.93 -18.52
C GLU A 241 -3.92 1.22 -18.12
N ILE A 242 -4.90 0.72 -18.91
CA ILE A 242 -6.31 0.77 -18.54
C ILE A 242 -6.57 0.00 -17.24
N ALA A 243 -5.95 -1.17 -17.07
CA ALA A 243 -6.13 -2.01 -15.89
C ALA A 243 -5.43 -1.46 -14.63
N ILE A 244 -4.45 -0.57 -14.78
CA ILE A 244 -3.64 -0.03 -13.68
C ILE A 244 -4.03 1.43 -13.41
N SER A 245 -3.68 2.34 -14.32
CA SER A 245 -3.82 3.79 -14.13
C SER A 245 -5.26 4.29 -14.30
N CYS A 246 -6.00 3.80 -15.30
CA CYS A 246 -7.39 4.23 -15.47
C CYS A 246 -8.31 3.63 -14.41
N ALA A 247 -8.02 2.42 -13.95
CA ALA A 247 -8.76 1.73 -12.89
C ALA A 247 -8.67 2.44 -11.53
N LEU A 248 -7.73 3.38 -11.34
CA LEU A 248 -7.64 4.21 -10.14
C LEU A 248 -8.89 5.06 -9.95
N CYS A 249 -9.49 5.55 -11.04
CA CYS A 249 -10.61 6.46 -11.01
C CYS A 249 -11.89 5.85 -11.61
N HIS A 250 -11.73 5.05 -12.67
CA HIS A 250 -12.83 4.52 -13.47
C HIS A 250 -13.10 3.05 -13.19
N ASN A 251 -14.35 2.63 -13.40
CA ASN A 251 -14.64 1.22 -13.56
C ASN A 251 -14.26 0.80 -14.99
N THR A 252 -13.17 0.04 -15.11
CA THR A 252 -12.61 -0.41 -16.40
C THR A 252 -12.94 -1.85 -16.73
N THR A 253 -13.61 -2.57 -15.82
CA THR A 253 -13.94 -3.99 -16.01
C THR A 253 -15.42 -4.23 -16.25
N LEU A 254 -16.29 -3.38 -15.70
CA LEU A 254 -17.74 -3.47 -15.82
C LEU A 254 -18.38 -2.08 -15.95
N SER A 255 -19.65 -2.05 -16.36
CA SER A 255 -20.47 -0.84 -16.27
C SER A 255 -20.77 -0.46 -14.82
N GLY A 256 -20.89 0.84 -14.54
CA GLY A 256 -21.20 1.37 -13.20
C GLY A 256 -20.12 2.30 -12.65
N PRO A 257 -20.34 2.87 -11.45
CA PRO A 257 -19.44 3.85 -10.85
C PRO A 257 -18.05 3.27 -10.59
N GLY A 258 -17.02 4.09 -10.82
CA GLY A 258 -15.64 3.79 -10.46
C GLY A 258 -15.30 4.15 -9.00
N PRO A 259 -14.04 3.93 -8.58
CA PRO A 259 -13.57 4.33 -7.26
C PRO A 259 -13.67 5.84 -7.00
N MET A 260 -13.49 6.66 -8.03
CA MET A 260 -13.63 8.11 -7.93
C MET A 260 -15.08 8.52 -8.21
N GLY A 261 -15.72 9.18 -7.24
CA GLY A 261 -17.07 9.69 -7.39
C GLY A 261 -17.16 10.71 -8.52
N GLY A 262 -18.12 10.52 -9.44
CA GLY A 262 -18.33 11.41 -10.60
C GLY A 262 -17.48 11.06 -11.84
N ALA A 263 -16.54 10.12 -11.74
CA ALA A 263 -15.84 9.60 -12.91
C ALA A 263 -16.78 8.68 -13.73
N PRO A 264 -16.90 8.87 -15.05
CA PRO A 264 -17.73 8.02 -15.90
C PRO A 264 -17.19 6.59 -15.94
N SER A 265 -18.07 5.62 -16.19
CA SER A 265 -17.62 4.26 -16.51
C SER A 265 -16.88 4.23 -17.86
N CYS A 266 -15.86 3.38 -18.00
CA CYS A 266 -15.17 3.14 -19.28
C CYS A 266 -16.13 2.62 -20.38
N PHE A 267 -17.32 2.16 -19.99
CA PHE A 267 -18.34 1.60 -20.87
C PHE A 267 -19.46 2.59 -21.18
N GLU A 268 -19.38 3.83 -20.70
CA GLU A 268 -20.35 4.87 -21.05
C GLU A 268 -20.20 5.29 -22.52
N THR A 269 -21.33 5.38 -23.21
CA THR A 269 -21.38 5.68 -24.65
C THR A 269 -21.44 7.18 -24.94
N GLY A 270 -21.42 8.02 -23.91
CA GLY A 270 -21.37 9.47 -24.03
C GLY A 270 -20.93 10.10 -22.72
N PHE A 271 -19.97 11.00 -22.82
CA PHE A 271 -19.57 11.91 -21.75
C PHE A 271 -19.68 13.34 -22.29
N THR A 272 -19.67 14.35 -21.43
CA THR A 272 -19.56 15.74 -21.85
C THR A 272 -18.32 16.31 -21.20
N ASN A 273 -17.35 16.71 -22.02
CA ASN A 273 -16.12 17.39 -21.61
C ASN A 273 -16.43 18.61 -20.74
N SER A 274 -15.47 19.06 -19.94
CA SER A 274 -15.63 20.24 -19.08
C SER A 274 -15.94 21.52 -19.88
N ASN A 275 -15.51 21.56 -21.15
CA ASN A 275 -15.83 22.63 -22.08
C ASN A 275 -17.23 22.50 -22.75
N GLY A 276 -18.03 21.50 -22.39
CA GLY A 276 -19.38 21.28 -22.89
C GLY A 276 -19.48 20.47 -24.19
N ILE A 277 -18.37 19.96 -24.73
CA ILE A 277 -18.35 19.13 -25.95
C ILE A 277 -18.68 17.67 -25.60
N THR A 278 -19.61 17.06 -26.33
CA THR A 278 -20.04 15.65 -26.19
C THR A 278 -19.47 14.80 -27.32
#